data_AF-A0AAV6IB93-F1
#
_entry.id   AF-A0AAV6IB93-F1
#
_cell.length_a   1.000
_cell.length_b   1.000
_cell.length_c   1.000
_cell.angle_alpha   90.00
_cell.angle_beta   90.00
_cell.angle_gamma   90.00
#
_symmetry.space_group_name_H-M   'P 1'
#
loop_
_entity.id
_entity.type
_entity.pdbx_description
1 polymer ?
#
loop_
_entity_poly.entity_id
_entity_poly.type
_entity_poly.pdbx_seq_one_letter_code
_entity_poly.pdbx_strand_id
1 'polypeptide(L)'
;MHHDYSNDCISPVAFVAIGATMVGSITFTKKKGDYVRKGDEFGYFSFGGSTVICVFEKDSIKIDKDLLENSARSLETLVAVGMTLGVSKKKHPEVGLPNLDKCVLQA
;
A
#
# COMPACT_ATOMS: atom_id res chain seq x y z
N MET A 1 -3.05 -6.18 -20.78
CA MET A 1 -3.38 -7.35 -19.94
C MET A 1 -3.59 -6.85 -18.53
N HIS A 2 -4.85 -6.77 -18.10
CA HIS A 2 -5.24 -6.31 -16.77
C HIS A 2 -5.02 -7.46 -15.78
N HIS A 3 -4.01 -7.33 -14.92
CA HIS A 3 -3.89 -8.18 -13.73
C HIS A 3 -4.65 -7.46 -12.61
N ASP A 4 -5.86 -7.94 -12.31
CA ASP A 4 -6.62 -7.55 -11.12
C ASP A 4 -5.87 -7.99 -9.87
N TYR A 5 -5.11 -7.06 -9.29
CA TYR A 5 -4.50 -7.21 -7.98
C TYR A 5 -5.55 -6.90 -6.90
N SER A 6 -6.41 -7.86 -6.63
CA SER A 6 -7.23 -7.88 -5.40
C SER A 6 -6.30 -8.15 -4.20
N ASN A 7 -5.57 -7.12 -3.76
CA ASN A 7 -4.73 -7.18 -2.57
C ASN A 7 -5.54 -6.71 -1.35
N ASP A 8 -6.21 -7.64 -0.68
CA ASP A 8 -6.53 -7.43 0.73
C ASP A 8 -5.22 -7.55 1.51
N CYS A 9 -4.59 -6.40 1.81
CA CYS A 9 -3.43 -6.34 2.67
C CYS A 9 -3.89 -6.63 4.11
N ILE A 10 -3.87 -7.90 4.51
CA ILE A 10 -4.33 -8.37 5.83
C ILE A 10 -3.48 -7.78 6.99
N SER A 11 -2.33 -7.17 6.70
CA SER A 11 -1.51 -6.51 7.72
C SER A 11 -1.85 -5.02 7.78
N PRO A 12 -2.10 -4.47 8.97
CA PRO A 12 -2.28 -3.03 9.12
C PRO A 12 -1.03 -2.29 8.66
N VAL A 13 -1.24 -1.21 7.91
CA VAL A 13 -0.20 -0.28 7.46
C VAL A 13 -0.55 1.09 7.99
N ALA A 14 0.39 1.78 8.63
CA ALA A 14 0.22 3.19 8.96
C ALA A 14 0.79 4.05 7.83
N PHE A 15 -0.06 4.90 7.26
CA PHE A 15 0.33 5.91 6.28
C PHE A 15 0.32 7.27 6.95
N VAL A 16 1.47 7.94 6.98
CA VAL A 16 1.63 9.25 7.62
C VAL A 16 2.07 10.25 6.57
N ALA A 17 1.17 11.18 6.25
CA ALA A 17 1.45 12.30 5.37
C ALA A 17 2.05 13.47 6.17
N ILE A 18 3.21 13.95 5.76
CA ILE A 18 3.96 15.02 6.44
C ILE A 18 4.23 16.14 5.43
N GLY A 19 3.75 17.34 5.73
CA GLY A 19 4.16 18.53 4.99
C GLY A 19 5.54 19.00 5.45
N ALA A 20 6.43 19.32 4.51
CA ALA A 20 7.68 20.00 4.79
C ALA A 20 7.55 21.49 4.44
N THR A 21 8.59 22.09 3.87
CA THR A 21 8.64 23.52 3.58
C THR A 21 7.60 23.93 2.54
N MET A 22 6.77 24.92 2.89
CA MET A 22 5.76 25.55 2.03
C MET A 22 4.55 24.67 1.65
N VAL A 23 4.24 23.61 2.40
CA VAL A 23 3.00 22.84 2.16
C VAL A 23 1.78 23.63 2.63
N GLY A 24 0.91 23.97 1.68
CA GLY A 24 -0.32 24.73 1.91
C GLY A 24 -1.45 23.87 2.48
N SER A 25 -1.54 22.60 2.10
CA SER A 25 -2.50 21.65 2.69
C SER A 25 -2.15 20.19 2.41
N ILE A 26 -2.71 19.29 3.22
CA ILE A 26 -2.74 17.85 2.99
C ILE A 26 -4.21 17.45 2.92
N THR A 27 -4.65 16.94 1.77
CA THR A 27 -6.06 16.59 1.53
C THR A 27 -6.18 15.12 1.19
N PHE A 28 -6.93 14.35 1.99
CA PHE A 28 -7.30 12.98 1.66
C PHE A 28 -8.61 12.97 0.88
N THR A 29 -8.63 12.28 -0.27
CA THR A 29 -9.84 12.18 -1.11
C THR A 29 -10.68 10.95 -0.75
N LYS A 30 -10.11 10.01 0.01
CA LYS A 30 -10.79 8.82 0.52
C LYS A 30 -11.26 9.02 1.95
N LYS A 31 -12.42 8.45 2.26
CA LYS A 31 -13.04 8.49 3.58
C LYS A 31 -12.81 7.19 4.33
N LYS A 32 -12.96 7.24 5.65
CA LYS A 32 -12.91 6.04 6.49
C LYS A 32 -13.98 5.04 6.03
N GLY A 33 -13.55 3.81 5.74
CA GLY A 33 -14.41 2.73 5.25
C GLY A 33 -14.39 2.56 3.73
N ASP A 34 -13.75 3.47 2.99
CA ASP A 34 -13.59 3.32 1.55
C ASP A 34 -12.54 2.23 1.24
N TYR A 35 -12.85 1.40 0.26
CA TYR A 35 -11.88 0.46 -0.32
C TYR A 35 -11.06 1.17 -1.40
N VAL A 36 -9.74 0.98 -1.36
CA VAL A 36 -8.79 1.56 -2.31
C VAL A 36 -7.99 0.46 -3.00
N ARG A 37 -7.77 0.61 -4.30
CA ARG A 37 -6.94 -0.30 -5.11
C ARG A 37 -5.57 0.31 -5.35
N LYS A 38 -4.58 -0.53 -5.68
CA LYS A 38 -3.26 -0.05 -6.09
C LYS A 38 -3.40 0.84 -7.32
N GLY A 39 -2.91 2.07 -7.22
CA GLY A 39 -2.99 3.07 -8.28
C GLY A 39 -4.15 4.06 -8.13
N ASP A 40 -5.07 3.83 -7.18
CA ASP A 40 -6.11 4.81 -6.88
C ASP A 40 -5.51 6.04 -6.20
N GLU A 41 -6.09 7.20 -6.50
CA GLU A 41 -5.79 8.42 -5.77
C GLU A 41 -6.27 8.29 -4.32
N PHE A 42 -5.36 8.54 -3.37
CA PHE A 42 -5.66 8.55 -1.94
C PHE A 42 -5.77 9.97 -1.37
N GLY A 43 -5.06 10.92 -1.97
CA GLY A 43 -4.97 12.30 -1.54
C GLY A 43 -3.83 13.03 -2.23
N TYR A 44 -3.67 14.30 -1.89
CA TYR A 44 -2.63 15.16 -2.46
C TYR A 44 -2.12 16.19 -1.43
N PHE A 45 -0.92 16.71 -1.73
CA PHE A 45 -0.32 17.84 -1.03
C PHE A 45 -0.43 19.08 -1.92
N SER A 46 -0.88 20.21 -1.37
CA SER A 46 -0.97 21.47 -2.09
C SER A 46 0.30 22.29 -1.90
N PHE A 47 1.11 22.48 -2.95
CA PHE A 47 2.32 23.32 -3.00
C PHE A 47 3.44 22.87 -2.04
N GLY A 48 4.71 23.16 -2.35
CA GLY A 48 5.85 22.85 -1.46
C GLY A 48 6.36 21.40 -1.48
N GLY A 49 7.31 21.11 -0.59
CA GLY A 49 7.92 19.79 -0.43
C GLY A 49 7.13 18.93 0.56
N SER A 50 6.86 17.68 0.22
CA SER A 50 6.09 16.76 1.05
C SER A 50 6.82 15.43 1.26
N THR A 51 6.54 14.77 2.37
CA THR A 51 7.08 13.45 2.71
C THR A 51 5.95 12.53 3.17
N VAL A 52 6.05 11.26 2.82
CA VAL A 52 5.17 10.21 3.33
C VAL A 52 6.00 9.19 4.07
N ILE A 53 5.51 8.74 5.22
CA ILE A 53 6.06 7.59 5.94
C ILE A 53 5.03 6.47 5.91
N CYS A 54 5.44 5.31 5.41
CA CYS A 54 4.67 4.07 5.46
C CYS A 54 5.30 3.12 6.49
N VAL A 55 4.55 2.76 7.52
CA VAL A 55 4.98 1.82 8.55
C VAL A 55 4.22 0.53 8.37
N PHE A 56 4.97 -0.57 8.28
CA PHE A 56 4.45 -1.91 8.08
C PHE A 56 4.68 -2.73 9.34
N GLU A 57 3.79 -3.71 9.59
CA GLU A 57 4.02 -4.72 10.62
C GLU A 57 5.36 -5.42 10.37
N LYS A 58 6.08 -5.76 11.45
CA LYS A 58 7.34 -6.48 11.36
C LYS A 58 7.18 -7.73 10.49
N ASP A 59 8.15 -7.98 9.62
CA ASP A 59 8.20 -9.14 8.72
C ASP A 59 7.03 -9.27 7.73
N SER A 60 6.20 -8.24 7.56
CA SER A 60 5.09 -8.25 6.58
C SER A 60 5.51 -7.95 5.14
N ILE A 61 6.62 -7.24 4.94
CA ILE A 61 7.12 -6.82 3.63
C ILE A 61 8.59 -7.25 3.43
N LYS A 62 8.93 -7.64 2.20
CA LYS A 62 10.31 -7.80 1.73
C LYS A 62 10.65 -6.56 0.91
N ILE A 63 11.43 -5.66 1.50
CA ILE A 63 11.93 -4.45 0.82
C ILE A 63 12.95 -4.84 -0.26
N ASP A 64 12.96 -4.08 -1.35
CA ASP A 64 13.88 -4.32 -2.46
C ASP A 64 15.34 -4.11 -2.04
N LYS A 65 16.24 -4.89 -2.64
CA LYS A 65 17.63 -5.03 -2.19
C LYS A 65 18.41 -3.73 -2.34
N ASP A 66 18.19 -3.01 -3.44
CA ASP A 66 18.80 -1.71 -3.72
C ASP A 66 18.45 -0.66 -2.67
N LEU A 67 17.20 -0.61 -2.22
CA LEU A 67 16.76 0.29 -1.16
C LEU A 67 17.48 -0.01 0.16
N LEU A 68 17.66 -1.29 0.50
CA LEU A 68 18.39 -1.71 1.71
C LEU A 68 19.88 -1.34 1.63
N GLU A 69 20.51 -1.59 0.49
CA GLU A 69 21.93 -1.28 0.27
C GLU A 69 22.20 0.24 0.28
N ASN A 70 21.36 1.02 -0.37
CA ASN A 70 21.44 2.48 -0.35
C ASN A 70 21.20 3.04 1.06
N SER A 71 20.20 2.52 1.77
CA SER A 71 19.91 2.92 3.15
C SER A 71 21.07 2.63 4.09
N ALA A 72 21.72 1.47 3.96
CA ALA A 72 22.90 1.10 4.75
C ALA A 72 24.10 2.04 4.54
N ARG A 73 24.11 2.77 3.41
CA ARG A 73 25.12 3.77 3.05
C ARG A 73 24.65 5.21 3.26
N SER A 74 23.47 5.40 3.87
CA SER A 74 22.84 6.72 4.03
C SER A 74 22.62 7.46 2.70
N LEU A 75 22.33 6.73 1.63
CA LEU A 75 22.01 7.27 0.32
C LEU A 75 20.51 7.28 0.09
N GLU A 76 20.01 8.40 -0.43
CA GLU A 76 18.63 8.49 -0.92
C GLU A 76 18.49 7.73 -2.24
N THR A 77 17.35 7.06 -2.42
CA THR A 77 17.02 6.39 -3.68
C THR A 77 15.94 7.19 -4.40
N LEU A 78 16.27 7.67 -5.61
CA LEU A 78 15.27 8.22 -6.51
C LEU A 78 14.37 7.10 -7.00
N VAL A 79 13.06 7.23 -6.77
CA VAL A 79 12.04 6.27 -7.21
C VAL A 79 10.99 6.97 -8.06
N ALA A 80 10.48 6.28 -9.07
CA ALA A 80 9.44 6.76 -9.97
C ALA A 80 8.14 5.95 -9.81
N VAL A 81 7.02 6.55 -10.22
CA VAL A 81 5.71 5.86 -10.20
C VAL A 81 5.79 4.58 -11.04
N GLY A 82 5.33 3.48 -10.45
CA GLY A 82 5.37 2.15 -11.07
C GLY A 82 6.59 1.32 -10.70
N MET A 83 7.63 1.91 -10.09
CA MET A 83 8.72 1.14 -9.50
C MET A 83 8.23 0.36 -8.27
N THR A 84 8.84 -0.80 -8.05
CA THR A 84 8.59 -1.60 -6.84
C THR A 84 9.49 -1.09 -5.73
N LEU A 85 8.96 -1.07 -4.50
CA LEU A 85 9.72 -0.75 -3.28
C LEU A 85 9.86 -1.99 -2.37
N GLY A 86 9.02 -2.99 -2.62
CA GLY A 86 8.97 -4.23 -1.88
C GLY A 86 7.71 -5.02 -2.19
N VAL A 87 7.72 -6.28 -1.77
CA VAL A 87 6.62 -7.23 -1.96
C VAL A 87 6.12 -7.74 -0.62
N SER A 88 4.80 -7.89 -0.47
CA SER A 88 4.21 -8.51 0.72
C SER A 88 4.73 -9.94 0.89
N LYS A 89 5.11 -10.31 2.11
CA LYS A 89 5.50 -11.67 2.48
C LYS A 89 4.30 -12.52 2.89
N LYS A 90 3.18 -11.91 3.28
CA LYS A 90 1.97 -12.65 3.66
C LYS A 90 1.23 -13.10 2.39
N LYS A 91 1.09 -14.41 2.22
CA LYS A 91 0.11 -14.98 1.30
C LYS A 91 -1.27 -14.82 1.91
N HIS A 92 -2.25 -14.41 1.11
CA HIS A 92 -3.66 -14.50 1.49
C HIS A 92 -3.92 -15.94 1.97
N PRO A 93 -4.48 -16.18 3.17
CA PRO A 93 -5.06 -17.49 3.44
C PRO A 93 -6.11 -17.67 2.36
N GLU A 94 -5.96 -18.68 1.53
CA GLU A 94 -6.90 -19.05 0.48
C GLU A 94 -8.28 -19.05 1.14
N VAL A 95 -9.07 -17.98 0.93
CA VAL A 95 -10.47 -18.00 1.31
C VAL A 95 -11.03 -18.94 0.27
N GLY A 96 -11.10 -20.21 0.62
CA GLY A 96 -11.76 -21.21 -0.19
C GLY A 96 -13.10 -20.60 -0.58
N LEU A 97 -13.34 -20.49 -1.88
CA LEU A 97 -14.69 -20.22 -2.36
C LEU A 97 -15.59 -21.20 -1.60
N PRO A 98 -16.69 -20.74 -0.95
CA PRO A 98 -17.63 -21.68 -0.37
C PRO A 98 -18.00 -22.66 -1.48
N ASN A 99 -17.72 -23.95 -1.23
CA ASN A 99 -18.05 -25.03 -2.12
C ASN A 99 -19.54 -24.91 -2.47
N LEU A 100 -19.84 -24.54 -3.71
CA LEU A 100 -21.21 -24.29 -4.19
C LEU A 100 -22.08 -25.56 -4.17
N ASP A 101 -21.52 -26.72 -3.82
CA ASP A 101 -22.23 -28.01 -3.78
C ASP A 101 -23.05 -28.21 -2.49
N LYS A 102 -23.11 -27.22 -1.58
CA LYS A 102 -23.92 -27.30 -0.35
C LYS A 102 -25.08 -26.29 -0.26
N CYS A 103 -25.39 -25.55 -1.31
CA CYS A 103 -26.59 -24.72 -1.33
C CYS A 103 -27.82 -25.60 -1.63
N VAL A 104 -28.22 -26.43 -0.66
CA VAL A 104 -29.54 -27.07 -0.67
C VAL A 104 -30.55 -25.98 -0.31
N LEU A 105 -31.30 -25.51 -1.30
CA LEU A 105 -32.53 -24.77 -1.06
C LEU A 105 -33.48 -25.73 -0.35
N GLN A 106 -33.62 -25.61 0.97
CA GLN A 106 -34.71 -26.26 1.67
C GLN A 106 -36.01 -25.57 1.24
N ALA A 107 -36.95 -26.39 0.76
CA ALA A 107 -38.29 -26.01 0.32
C ALA A 107 -39.17 -25.53 1.49
#